data_AF-A0A1V2ZXD4-F1
#
_entry.id   AF-A0A1V2ZXD4-F1
#
_cell.length_a   1.000
_cell.length_b   1.000
_cell.length_c   1.000
_cell.angle_alpha   90.00
_cell.angle_beta   90.00
_cell.angle_gamma   90.00
#
_symmetry.space_group_name_H-M   'P 1'
#
loop_
_entity.id
_entity.type
_entity.pdbx_description
1 polymer ?
#
loop_
_entity_poly.entity_id
_entity_poly.type
_entity_poly.pdbx_seq_one_letter_code
_entity_poly.pdbx_strand_id
1 'polypeptide(L)'
;MTALEDPILPTSLAWGLLAAFSVLWVALGAWLGRRNYTAADHMLAGRNVGLALASATAMATWVTANTTMTAPQLALELGVWGMLGYSLGALGLILFAPLARRIRELMPHGFTSGDFIRLRYGTFTWRVFLGVSLIYAFGWLISMAMAGGVLINALAGIDYRVGMTVILTVCVIYTLLGGLRAVIGTDFIQTVIIIAGAAFLAWMTIDRVGFEAIHFDLMEERPELLSLLFPAAIMFLFNNLLFGVGEIFHSNVWWSRAFAFGRNVGFRAYLLGGLLWLPIPIVAGFVALATPALGINVPAADMVGPLVAAEVLGLTGAIVVFIVVFAALASSLDSLLAATSDLVTRDIYRGHIRPQASEQAQLRATKIIVVLLGLLTWLAASYRGEVPVVGSLAALLYFTGAFVASAIWPIVAGLYWRRANPQAAAWAMLLGSGLGLASYFMIGWYVAALVGAAVSLVVMVAGTWLFPRPFDWDRLAHDDRDASPGRGNPEVAT
;
A
#
# COMPACT_ATOMS: atom_id res chain seq x y z
N MET A 1 -22.89 -17.09 13.19
CA MET A 1 -21.62 -17.78 13.48
C MET A 1 -21.90 -19.26 13.66
N THR A 2 -22.07 -19.99 12.56
CA THR A 2 -21.95 -21.46 12.56
C THR A 2 -20.52 -21.75 12.17
N ALA A 3 -19.74 -22.27 13.12
CA ALA A 3 -18.36 -22.68 12.90
C ALA A 3 -18.34 -23.76 11.81
N LEU A 4 -17.35 -23.68 10.92
CA LEU A 4 -16.88 -24.88 10.22
C LEU A 4 -16.56 -25.91 11.31
N GLU A 5 -17.18 -27.09 11.28
CA GLU A 5 -17.11 -28.08 12.38
C GLU A 5 -15.68 -28.57 12.66
N ASP A 6 -14.75 -28.36 11.73
CA ASP A 6 -13.31 -28.46 11.97
C ASP A 6 -12.53 -27.35 11.23
N PRO A 7 -11.51 -26.73 11.84
CA PRO A 7 -10.64 -25.78 11.15
C PRO A 7 -9.82 -26.50 10.07
N ILE A 8 -9.79 -25.93 8.87
CA ILE A 8 -9.08 -26.46 7.69
C ILE A 8 -7.59 -26.71 8.01
N LEU A 9 -6.97 -25.76 8.72
CA LEU A 9 -5.61 -25.83 9.19
C LEU A 9 -5.64 -26.24 10.67
N PRO A 10 -5.08 -27.41 11.04
CA PRO A 10 -5.02 -27.83 12.44
C PRO A 10 -4.40 -26.72 13.29
N THR A 11 -5.05 -26.36 14.40
CA THR A 11 -4.67 -25.20 15.20
C THR A 11 -3.22 -25.26 15.68
N SER A 12 -2.71 -26.45 16.02
CA SER A 12 -1.31 -26.67 16.39
C SER A 12 -0.34 -26.37 15.24
N LEU A 13 -0.69 -26.76 14.01
CA LEU A 13 0.10 -26.47 12.82
C LEU A 13 0.04 -24.98 12.48
N ALA A 14 -1.12 -24.34 12.61
CA ALA A 14 -1.26 -22.90 12.41
C ALA A 14 -0.36 -22.10 13.38
N TRP A 15 -0.33 -22.46 14.66
CA TRP A 15 0.59 -21.88 15.63
C TRP A 15 2.06 -22.17 15.29
N GLY A 16 2.36 -23.37 14.83
CA GLY A 16 3.71 -23.75 14.37
C GLY A 16 4.18 -22.90 13.18
N LEU A 17 3.32 -22.71 12.17
CA LEU A 17 3.59 -21.86 11.01
C LEU A 17 3.75 -20.39 11.42
N LEU A 18 2.84 -19.88 12.25
CA LEU A 18 2.95 -18.53 12.81
C LEU A 18 4.28 -18.33 13.53
N ALA A 19 4.66 -19.23 14.44
CA ALA A 19 5.91 -19.14 15.17
C ALA A 19 7.13 -19.21 14.23
N ALA A 20 7.14 -20.15 13.29
CA ALA A 20 8.24 -20.34 12.34
C ALA A 20 8.45 -19.10 11.46
N PHE A 21 7.38 -18.59 10.85
CA PHE A 21 7.45 -17.37 10.02
C PHE A 21 7.81 -16.15 10.86
N SER A 22 7.25 -16.03 12.07
CA SER A 22 7.59 -14.93 12.98
C SER A 22 9.08 -14.90 13.32
N VAL A 23 9.65 -16.04 13.70
CA VAL A 23 11.08 -16.16 14.00
C VAL A 23 11.92 -15.89 12.76
N LEU A 24 11.52 -16.44 11.60
CA LEU A 24 12.23 -16.23 10.33
C LEU A 24 12.33 -14.75 9.97
N TRP A 25 11.20 -14.02 9.97
CA TRP A 25 11.19 -12.60 9.58
C TRP A 25 11.88 -11.71 10.60
N VAL A 26 11.70 -11.97 11.90
CA VAL A 26 12.41 -11.22 12.95
C VAL A 26 13.92 -11.45 12.85
N ALA A 27 14.36 -12.69 12.64
CA ALA A 27 15.79 -13.02 12.48
C ALA A 27 16.38 -12.38 11.22
N LEU A 28 15.66 -12.46 10.09
CA LEU A 28 16.08 -11.87 8.82
C LEU A 28 16.14 -10.34 8.90
N GLY A 29 15.12 -9.72 9.49
CA GLY A 29 15.07 -8.27 9.71
C GLY A 29 16.19 -7.81 10.63
N ALA A 30 16.46 -8.54 11.72
CA ALA A 30 17.57 -8.27 12.62
C ALA A 30 18.93 -8.43 11.94
N TRP A 31 19.09 -9.40 11.03
CA TRP A 31 20.34 -9.66 10.31
C TRP A 31 20.61 -8.59 9.23
N LEU A 32 19.62 -8.25 8.42
CA LEU A 32 19.72 -7.20 7.39
C LEU A 32 19.87 -5.81 8.01
N GLY A 33 19.25 -5.58 9.18
CA GLY A 33 19.28 -4.32 9.91
C GLY A 33 20.58 -4.03 10.66
N ARG A 34 21.51 -4.97 10.78
CA ARG A 34 22.76 -4.81 11.58
C ARG A 34 23.67 -3.67 11.12
N ARG A 35 23.47 -3.18 9.90
CA ARG A 35 24.25 -2.09 9.29
C ARG A 35 23.55 -0.73 9.35
N ASN A 36 22.47 -0.58 10.11
CA ASN A 36 21.78 0.69 10.29
C ASN A 36 22.37 1.47 11.46
N TYR A 37 23.33 2.35 11.17
CA TYR A 37 24.00 3.16 12.19
C TYR A 37 23.39 4.56 12.34
N THR A 38 22.82 5.11 11.27
CA THR A 38 22.26 6.47 11.23
C THR A 38 20.75 6.48 10.92
N ALA A 39 20.08 7.60 11.18
CA ALA A 39 18.68 7.77 10.78
C ALA A 39 18.52 7.70 9.24
N ALA A 40 19.47 8.28 8.49
CA ALA A 40 19.46 8.20 7.03
C ALA A 40 19.63 6.77 6.50
N ASP A 41 20.46 5.94 7.14
CA ASP A 41 20.59 4.52 6.79
C ASP A 41 19.26 3.77 7.02
N HIS A 42 18.59 4.08 8.13
CA HIS A 42 17.30 3.48 8.48
C HIS A 42 16.19 3.85 7.49
N MET A 43 16.15 5.11 7.05
CA MET A 43 15.09 5.65 6.18
C MET A 43 15.33 5.39 4.68
N LEU A 44 16.59 5.30 4.22
CA LEU A 44 16.93 5.40 2.79
C LEU A 44 17.84 4.29 2.27
N ALA A 45 18.16 3.31 3.10
CA ALA A 45 18.96 2.16 2.72
C ALA A 45 20.35 2.49 2.13
N GLY A 46 20.89 3.69 2.38
CA GLY A 46 22.16 4.16 1.80
C GLY A 46 22.10 4.58 0.33
N ARG A 47 20.91 4.76 -0.25
CA ARG A 47 20.67 5.35 -1.58
C ARG A 47 21.35 4.66 -2.78
N ASN A 48 21.69 3.37 -2.67
CA ASN A 48 22.43 2.62 -3.70
C ASN A 48 21.81 1.25 -4.02
N VAL A 49 20.49 1.14 -3.98
CA VAL A 49 19.79 -0.13 -4.29
C VAL A 49 19.80 -0.37 -5.81
N GLY A 50 20.32 -1.54 -6.22
CA GLY A 50 20.42 -1.95 -7.63
C GLY A 50 19.09 -2.41 -8.24
N LEU A 51 19.04 -2.57 -9.55
CA LEU A 51 17.80 -2.80 -10.30
C LEU A 51 17.01 -4.05 -9.89
N ALA A 52 17.67 -5.16 -9.61
CA ALA A 52 16.99 -6.40 -9.24
C ALA A 52 16.21 -6.24 -7.93
N LEU A 53 16.89 -5.78 -6.87
CA LEU A 53 16.26 -5.51 -5.58
C LEU A 53 15.23 -4.37 -5.67
N ALA A 54 15.51 -3.32 -6.45
CA ALA A 54 14.62 -2.19 -6.63
C ALA A 54 13.31 -2.58 -7.34
N SER A 55 13.38 -3.41 -8.38
CA SER A 55 12.18 -3.90 -9.09
C SER A 55 11.38 -4.85 -8.22
N ALA A 56 12.07 -5.74 -7.51
CA ALA A 56 11.44 -6.68 -6.59
C ALA A 56 10.72 -5.97 -5.45
N THR A 57 11.36 -5.04 -4.74
CA THR A 57 10.69 -4.27 -3.69
C THR A 57 9.55 -3.40 -4.25
N ALA A 58 9.73 -2.76 -5.42
CA ALA A 58 8.65 -1.98 -6.04
C ALA A 58 7.41 -2.85 -6.34
N MET A 59 7.63 -4.10 -6.76
CA MET A 59 6.55 -5.06 -6.99
C MET A 59 5.99 -5.61 -5.66
N ALA A 60 6.84 -6.07 -4.75
CA ALA A 60 6.49 -6.68 -3.45
C ALA A 60 5.54 -5.79 -2.65
N THR A 61 5.92 -4.52 -2.54
CA THR A 61 5.18 -3.52 -1.78
C THR A 61 3.77 -3.30 -2.34
N TRP A 62 3.56 -3.58 -3.62
CA TRP A 62 2.23 -3.51 -4.24
C TRP A 62 1.45 -4.82 -4.11
N VAL A 63 2.12 -5.95 -3.92
CA VAL A 63 1.44 -7.22 -3.63
C VAL A 63 1.07 -7.26 -2.15
N THR A 64 -0.10 -6.70 -1.87
CA THR A 64 -0.59 -6.55 -0.50
C THR A 64 -1.50 -7.70 -0.08
N ALA A 65 -1.85 -7.77 1.20
CA ALA A 65 -2.92 -8.64 1.67
C ALA A 65 -4.26 -8.34 0.94
N ASN A 66 -4.50 -7.09 0.55
CA ASN A 66 -5.67 -6.75 -0.27
C ASN A 66 -5.55 -7.34 -1.68
N THR A 67 -4.35 -7.45 -2.24
CA THR A 67 -4.16 -8.11 -3.54
C THR A 67 -4.48 -9.60 -3.46
N THR A 68 -4.10 -10.27 -2.37
CA THR A 68 -4.32 -11.71 -2.20
C THR A 68 -5.69 -12.07 -1.64
N MET A 69 -6.41 -11.14 -1.00
CA MET A 69 -7.74 -11.39 -0.39
C MET A 69 -8.86 -10.57 -1.04
N THR A 70 -8.65 -9.29 -1.32
CA THR A 70 -9.66 -8.42 -1.96
C THR A 70 -9.77 -8.64 -3.46
N ALA A 71 -8.70 -8.99 -4.19
CA ALA A 71 -8.84 -9.31 -5.61
C ALA A 71 -9.71 -10.57 -5.87
N PRO A 72 -9.55 -11.68 -5.12
CA PRO A 72 -10.52 -12.79 -5.11
C PRO A 72 -11.94 -12.35 -4.76
N GLN A 73 -12.11 -11.53 -3.72
CA GLN A 73 -13.42 -10.98 -3.35
C GLN A 73 -14.09 -10.26 -4.53
N LEU A 74 -13.35 -9.37 -5.20
CA LEU A 74 -13.88 -8.60 -6.32
C LEU A 74 -14.17 -9.47 -7.55
N ALA A 75 -13.43 -10.56 -7.75
CA ALA A 75 -13.75 -11.53 -8.79
C ALA A 75 -15.07 -12.26 -8.49
N LEU A 76 -15.33 -12.59 -7.22
CA LEU A 76 -16.59 -13.19 -6.79
C LEU A 76 -17.79 -12.24 -6.95
N GLU A 77 -17.58 -10.94 -6.73
CA GLU A 77 -18.62 -9.91 -6.76
C GLU A 77 -18.83 -9.27 -8.15
N LEU A 78 -17.76 -9.09 -8.93
CA LEU A 78 -17.74 -8.33 -10.20
C LEU A 78 -17.17 -9.12 -11.38
N GLY A 79 -16.77 -10.37 -11.17
CA GLY A 79 -16.35 -11.27 -12.23
C GLY A 79 -15.04 -10.86 -12.90
N VAL A 80 -14.99 -10.99 -14.23
CA VAL A 80 -13.81 -10.64 -15.05
C VAL A 80 -13.37 -9.20 -14.82
N TRP A 81 -14.32 -8.28 -14.67
CA TRP A 81 -14.02 -6.88 -14.41
C TRP A 81 -13.47 -6.61 -13.02
N GLY A 82 -13.82 -7.41 -12.01
CA GLY A 82 -13.23 -7.32 -10.67
C GLY A 82 -11.72 -7.56 -10.72
N MET A 83 -11.31 -8.62 -11.44
CA MET A 83 -9.92 -9.00 -11.64
C MET A 83 -9.14 -7.95 -12.44
N LEU A 84 -9.65 -7.59 -13.62
CA LEU A 84 -9.01 -6.61 -14.51
C LEU A 84 -8.98 -5.23 -13.87
N GLY A 85 -10.06 -4.85 -13.18
CA GLY A 85 -10.21 -3.61 -12.44
C GLY A 85 -9.16 -3.46 -11.36
N TYR A 86 -8.94 -4.51 -10.57
CA TYR A 86 -7.88 -4.51 -9.57
C TYR A 86 -6.49 -4.41 -10.21
N SER A 87 -6.25 -5.17 -11.29
CA SER A 87 -4.98 -5.15 -12.03
C SER A 87 -4.63 -3.82 -12.69
N LEU A 88 -5.60 -2.93 -12.94
CA LEU A 88 -5.29 -1.57 -13.39
C LEU A 88 -4.49 -0.75 -12.37
N GLY A 89 -4.46 -1.17 -11.10
CA GLY A 89 -3.53 -0.61 -10.11
C GLY A 89 -2.06 -0.65 -10.57
N ALA A 90 -1.69 -1.61 -11.43
CA ALA A 90 -0.36 -1.70 -12.04
C ALA A 90 0.04 -0.42 -12.79
N LEU A 91 -0.94 0.26 -13.40
CA LEU A 91 -0.71 1.49 -14.13
C LEU A 91 -0.20 2.59 -13.21
N GLY A 92 -0.55 2.59 -11.92
CA GLY A 92 0.01 3.54 -10.97
C GLY A 92 1.53 3.40 -10.85
N LEU A 93 2.07 2.17 -10.79
CA LEU A 93 3.53 1.92 -10.75
C LEU A 93 4.19 2.34 -12.08
N ILE A 94 3.59 1.95 -13.20
CA ILE A 94 4.09 2.28 -14.54
C ILE A 94 4.13 3.80 -14.74
N LEU A 95 3.06 4.51 -14.34
CA LEU A 95 2.98 5.96 -14.44
C LEU A 95 3.85 6.66 -13.39
N PHE A 96 4.19 6.01 -12.28
CA PHE A 96 5.13 6.55 -11.30
C PHE A 96 6.57 6.44 -11.76
N ALA A 97 6.92 5.54 -12.70
CA ALA A 97 8.27 5.43 -13.24
C ALA A 97 8.89 6.76 -13.73
N PRO A 98 8.23 7.57 -14.60
CA PRO A 98 8.74 8.89 -14.97
C PRO A 98 8.80 9.86 -13.78
N LEU A 99 7.82 9.81 -12.87
CA LEU A 99 7.80 10.65 -11.67
C LEU A 99 8.99 10.34 -10.76
N ALA A 100 9.29 9.06 -10.49
CA ALA A 100 10.41 8.64 -9.66
C ALA A 100 11.76 9.14 -10.20
N ARG A 101 11.94 9.09 -11.53
CA ARG A 101 13.11 9.70 -12.18
C ARG A 101 13.16 11.21 -11.92
N ARG A 102 12.05 11.91 -12.16
CA ARG A 102 11.94 13.36 -11.99
C ARG A 102 12.16 13.80 -10.54
N ILE A 103 11.60 13.08 -9.58
CA ILE A 103 11.78 13.27 -8.13
C ILE A 103 13.26 13.16 -7.79
N ARG A 104 13.94 12.13 -8.29
CA ARG A 104 15.38 11.93 -8.00
C ARG A 104 16.27 12.99 -8.64
N GLU A 105 15.89 13.53 -9.80
CA GLU A 105 16.59 14.64 -10.45
C GLU A 105 16.42 15.95 -9.69
N LEU A 106 15.21 16.26 -9.22
CA LEU A 106 14.88 17.52 -8.53
C LEU A 106 15.30 17.53 -7.06
N MET A 107 15.28 16.37 -6.40
CA MET A 107 15.52 16.22 -4.96
C MET A 107 16.58 15.14 -4.69
N PRO A 108 17.85 15.35 -5.08
CA PRO A 108 18.92 14.38 -4.86
C PRO A 108 19.14 14.04 -3.38
N HIS A 109 18.80 14.97 -2.48
CA HIS A 109 18.92 14.84 -1.03
C HIS A 109 17.57 14.69 -0.30
N GLY A 110 16.45 14.49 -1.02
CA GLY A 110 15.12 14.38 -0.41
C GLY A 110 14.96 13.15 0.48
N PHE A 111 14.09 13.23 1.51
CA PHE A 111 13.80 12.13 2.44
C PHE A 111 12.34 11.66 2.36
N THR A 112 11.38 12.58 2.31
CA THR A 112 9.94 12.24 2.30
C THR A 112 9.17 12.93 1.17
N SER A 113 7.99 12.40 0.85
CA SER A 113 7.02 13.11 -0.01
C SER A 113 6.55 14.42 0.61
N GLY A 114 6.49 14.51 1.95
CA GLY A 114 6.19 15.74 2.68
C GLY A 114 7.22 16.86 2.42
N ASP A 115 8.51 16.51 2.36
CA ASP A 115 9.57 17.45 2.02
C ASP A 115 9.33 18.12 0.66
N PHE A 116 8.94 17.33 -0.34
CA PHE A 116 8.62 17.83 -1.67
C PHE A 116 7.47 18.84 -1.63
N ILE A 117 6.35 18.49 -1.00
CA ILE A 117 5.19 19.38 -0.92
C ILE A 117 5.54 20.66 -0.17
N ARG A 118 6.31 20.57 0.92
CA ARG A 118 6.74 21.75 1.69
C ARG A 118 7.64 22.67 0.88
N LEU A 119 8.65 22.13 0.19
CA LEU A 119 9.57 22.95 -0.61
C LEU A 119 8.87 23.51 -1.87
N ARG A 120 7.97 22.75 -2.48
CA ARG A 120 7.26 23.15 -3.70
C ARG A 120 6.12 24.13 -3.47
N TYR A 121 5.36 23.94 -2.39
CA TYR A 121 4.09 24.63 -2.15
C TYR A 121 4.02 25.37 -0.80
N GLY A 122 5.03 25.21 0.06
CA GLY A 122 5.06 25.88 1.36
C GLY A 122 4.21 25.19 2.42
N THR A 123 4.21 25.80 3.60
CA THR A 123 3.76 25.19 4.86
C THR A 123 2.26 24.87 4.90
N PHE A 124 1.41 25.72 4.33
CA PHE A 124 -0.05 25.50 4.36
C PHE A 124 -0.43 24.24 3.57
N THR A 125 -0.01 24.16 2.30
CA THR A 125 -0.28 23.01 1.43
C THR A 125 0.34 21.74 2.00
N TRP A 126 1.53 21.84 2.60
CA TRP A 126 2.18 20.73 3.29
C TRP A 126 1.37 20.21 4.47
N ARG A 127 0.78 21.08 5.32
CA ARG A 127 -0.10 20.63 6.42
C ARG A 127 -1.34 19.91 5.91
N VAL A 128 -1.95 20.39 4.83
CA VAL A 128 -3.08 19.72 4.16
C VAL A 128 -2.64 18.33 3.67
N PHE A 129 -1.49 18.25 2.99
CA PHE A 129 -0.93 16.99 2.52
C PHE A 129 -0.69 16.02 3.68
N LEU A 130 -0.09 16.46 4.80
CA LEU A 130 0.11 15.61 5.97
C LEU A 130 -1.21 15.07 6.54
N GLY A 131 -2.27 15.89 6.58
CA GLY A 131 -3.60 15.42 7.00
C GLY A 131 -4.14 14.30 6.11
N VAL A 132 -4.08 14.51 4.79
CA VAL A 132 -4.44 13.49 3.78
C VAL A 132 -3.59 12.23 3.96
N SER A 133 -2.27 12.39 4.14
CA SER A 133 -1.34 11.27 4.28
C SER A 133 -1.55 10.45 5.53
N LEU A 134 -1.80 11.08 6.67
CA LEU A 134 -2.02 10.38 7.93
C LEU A 134 -3.35 9.63 7.94
N ILE A 135 -4.43 10.22 7.41
CA ILE A 135 -5.72 9.54 7.30
C ILE A 135 -5.58 8.29 6.43
N TYR A 136 -4.93 8.44 5.27
CA TYR A 136 -4.70 7.33 4.36
C TYR A 136 -3.83 6.23 4.97
N ALA A 137 -2.65 6.61 5.48
CA ALA A 137 -1.69 5.67 6.05
C ALA A 137 -2.28 4.89 7.23
N PHE A 138 -3.03 5.56 8.10
CA PHE A 138 -3.65 4.91 9.24
C PHE A 138 -4.79 3.97 8.83
N GLY A 139 -5.67 4.39 7.90
CA GLY A 139 -6.71 3.52 7.37
C GLY A 139 -6.14 2.27 6.67
N TRP A 140 -5.02 2.42 5.96
CA TRP A 140 -4.38 1.28 5.32
C TRP A 140 -3.71 0.33 6.32
N LEU A 141 -3.04 0.87 7.35
CA LEU A 141 -2.51 0.06 8.45
C LEU A 141 -3.61 -0.77 9.13
N ILE A 142 -4.77 -0.16 9.40
CA ILE A 142 -5.93 -0.85 9.95
C ILE A 142 -6.39 -1.97 9.01
N SER A 143 -6.52 -1.69 7.71
CA SER A 143 -6.90 -2.69 6.71
C SER A 143 -5.93 -3.88 6.70
N MET A 144 -4.61 -3.63 6.72
CA MET A 144 -3.62 -4.71 6.73
C MET A 144 -3.65 -5.53 8.03
N ALA A 145 -3.84 -4.88 9.18
CA ALA A 145 -4.00 -5.59 10.45
C ALA A 145 -5.27 -6.48 10.46
N MET A 146 -6.39 -5.95 9.96
CA MET A 146 -7.64 -6.69 9.79
C MET A 146 -7.44 -7.94 8.91
N ALA A 147 -6.73 -7.81 7.79
CA ALA A 147 -6.48 -8.93 6.89
C ALA A 147 -5.75 -10.09 7.58
N GLY A 148 -4.84 -9.77 8.51
CA GLY A 148 -4.10 -10.75 9.28
C GLY A 148 -5.00 -11.52 10.24
N GLY A 149 -5.86 -10.81 10.98
CA GLY A 149 -6.85 -11.45 11.84
C GLY A 149 -7.82 -12.34 11.06
N VAL A 150 -8.32 -11.87 9.91
CA VAL A 150 -9.24 -12.63 9.05
C VAL A 150 -8.57 -13.88 8.50
N LEU A 151 -7.33 -13.79 8.01
CA LEU A 151 -6.59 -14.93 7.48
C LEU A 151 -6.48 -16.07 8.51
N ILE A 152 -6.02 -15.76 9.72
CA ILE A 152 -5.80 -16.77 10.75
C ILE A 152 -7.12 -17.36 11.23
N ASN A 153 -8.15 -16.52 11.37
CA ASN A 153 -9.48 -16.99 11.74
C ASN A 153 -10.08 -17.91 10.68
N ALA A 154 -9.99 -17.53 9.41
CA ALA A 154 -10.53 -18.29 8.30
C ALA A 154 -9.90 -19.66 8.13
N LEU A 155 -8.58 -19.74 8.28
CA LEU A 155 -7.85 -20.99 8.05
C LEU A 155 -7.82 -21.90 9.28
N ALA A 156 -7.61 -21.35 10.46
CA ALA A 156 -7.27 -22.12 11.66
C ALA A 156 -8.31 -22.02 12.79
N GLY A 157 -9.36 -21.21 12.62
CA GLY A 157 -10.38 -20.98 13.66
C GLY A 157 -9.87 -20.21 14.88
N ILE A 158 -8.63 -19.73 14.87
CA ILE A 158 -8.08 -18.92 15.97
C ILE A 158 -8.82 -17.59 16.02
N ASP A 159 -9.08 -17.09 17.22
CA ASP A 159 -9.73 -15.80 17.42
C ASP A 159 -9.06 -14.68 16.59
N TYR A 160 -9.90 -13.88 15.93
CA TYR A 160 -9.47 -12.78 15.06
C TYR A 160 -8.50 -11.82 15.77
N ARG A 161 -8.79 -11.43 17.01
CA ARG A 161 -7.98 -10.46 17.75
C ARG A 161 -6.64 -11.08 18.12
N VAL A 162 -6.62 -12.36 18.50
CA VAL A 162 -5.38 -13.10 18.78
C VAL A 162 -4.49 -13.20 17.54
N GLY A 163 -5.03 -13.65 16.41
CA GLY A 163 -4.29 -13.77 15.15
C GLY A 163 -3.72 -12.43 14.68
N MET A 164 -4.55 -11.38 14.71
CA MET A 164 -4.13 -10.01 14.40
C MET A 164 -3.02 -9.52 15.33
N THR A 165 -3.13 -9.77 16.63
CA THR A 165 -2.14 -9.33 17.64
C THR A 165 -0.76 -9.92 17.35
N VAL A 166 -0.69 -11.22 17.08
CA VAL A 166 0.58 -11.91 16.78
C VAL A 166 1.22 -11.34 15.53
N ILE A 167 0.48 -11.29 14.42
CA ILE A 167 0.99 -10.79 13.13
C ILE A 167 1.49 -9.35 13.24
N LEU A 168 0.68 -8.48 13.84
CA LEU A 168 1.01 -7.07 13.97
C LEU A 168 2.22 -6.86 14.89
N THR A 169 2.30 -7.61 16.00
CA THR A 169 3.44 -7.56 16.93
C THR A 169 4.73 -7.95 16.24
N VAL A 170 4.71 -9.02 15.43
CA VAL A 170 5.85 -9.47 14.64
C VAL A 170 6.28 -8.38 13.67
N CYS A 171 5.34 -7.80 12.92
CA CYS A 171 5.60 -6.72 11.97
C CYS A 171 6.22 -5.48 12.65
N VAL A 172 5.70 -5.08 13.81
CA VAL A 172 6.27 -4.00 14.61
C VAL A 172 7.71 -4.34 15.03
N ILE A 173 7.96 -5.53 15.58
CA ILE A 173 9.28 -5.94 16.07
C ILE A 173 10.32 -5.89 14.96
N TYR A 174 10.08 -6.53 13.81
CA TYR A 174 11.12 -6.59 12.80
C TYR A 174 11.27 -5.26 12.03
N THR A 175 10.23 -4.42 11.96
CA THR A 175 10.35 -3.04 11.47
C THR A 175 11.29 -2.21 12.35
N LEU A 176 11.16 -2.33 13.68
CA LEU A 176 12.02 -1.63 14.65
C LEU A 176 13.51 -2.00 14.53
N LEU A 177 13.78 -3.26 14.16
CA LEU A 177 15.14 -3.80 14.04
C LEU A 177 15.75 -3.49 12.66
N GLY A 178 14.93 -3.49 11.60
CA GLY A 178 15.38 -3.65 10.23
C GLY A 178 15.55 -2.39 9.38
N GLY A 179 14.68 -1.38 9.54
CA GLY A 179 14.63 -0.20 8.64
C GLY A 179 14.45 -0.54 7.14
N LEU A 180 14.54 0.45 6.27
CA LEU A 180 14.27 0.28 4.83
C LEU A 180 15.20 -0.77 4.16
N ARG A 181 16.43 -0.95 4.64
CA ARG A 181 17.33 -2.01 4.12
C ARG A 181 16.76 -3.40 4.33
N ALA A 182 16.26 -3.68 5.54
CA ALA A 182 15.67 -4.96 5.84
C ALA A 182 14.40 -5.17 5.02
N VAL A 183 13.53 -4.16 4.97
CA VAL A 183 12.29 -4.16 4.19
C VAL A 183 12.57 -4.55 2.74
N ILE A 184 13.53 -3.89 2.07
CA ILE A 184 13.88 -4.22 0.67
C ILE A 184 14.39 -5.67 0.51
N GLY A 185 15.14 -6.18 1.49
CA GLY A 185 15.66 -7.54 1.43
C GLY A 185 14.60 -8.61 1.72
N THR A 186 13.70 -8.37 2.68
CA THR A 186 12.56 -9.25 2.98
C THR A 186 11.56 -9.25 1.82
N ASP A 187 11.28 -8.09 1.24
CA ASP A 187 10.41 -7.89 0.09
C ASP A 187 10.81 -8.78 -1.10
N PHE A 188 12.11 -8.92 -1.36
CA PHE A 188 12.61 -9.77 -2.44
C PHE A 188 12.23 -11.24 -2.23
N ILE A 189 12.41 -11.76 -1.01
CA ILE A 189 12.08 -13.15 -0.68
C ILE A 189 10.56 -13.35 -0.72
N GLN A 190 9.80 -12.42 -0.13
CA GLN A 190 8.34 -12.45 -0.09
C GLN A 190 7.74 -12.40 -1.50
N THR A 191 8.29 -11.58 -2.39
CA THR A 191 7.91 -11.54 -3.82
C THR A 191 8.00 -12.90 -4.49
N VAL A 192 9.12 -13.60 -4.33
CA VAL A 192 9.30 -14.93 -4.95
C VAL A 192 8.29 -15.93 -4.40
N ILE A 193 8.06 -15.90 -3.08
CA ILE A 193 7.06 -16.74 -2.41
C ILE A 193 5.66 -16.47 -2.97
N ILE A 194 5.27 -15.20 -3.11
CA ILE A 194 3.93 -14.83 -3.55
C ILE A 194 3.71 -15.21 -5.02
N ILE A 195 4.67 -14.92 -5.91
CA ILE A 195 4.55 -15.28 -7.34
C ILE A 195 4.43 -16.79 -7.50
N ALA A 196 5.34 -17.54 -6.85
CA ALA A 196 5.34 -19.01 -6.95
C ALA A 196 4.05 -19.61 -6.37
N GLY A 197 3.61 -19.13 -5.20
CA GLY A 197 2.40 -19.62 -4.54
C GLY A 197 1.12 -19.28 -5.31
N ALA A 198 1.00 -18.06 -5.83
CA ALA A 198 -0.15 -17.66 -6.64
C ALA A 198 -0.24 -18.45 -7.95
N ALA A 199 0.88 -18.61 -8.65
CA ALA A 199 0.95 -19.42 -9.87
C ALA A 199 0.61 -20.89 -9.59
N PHE A 200 1.14 -21.45 -8.50
CA PHE A 200 0.83 -22.82 -8.07
C PHE A 200 -0.66 -23.00 -7.76
N LEU A 201 -1.27 -22.09 -6.99
CA LEU A 201 -2.70 -22.17 -6.67
C LEU A 201 -3.57 -22.11 -7.92
N ALA A 202 -3.32 -21.16 -8.82
CA ALA A 202 -4.10 -21.06 -10.05
C ALA A 202 -3.93 -22.29 -10.95
N TRP A 203 -2.70 -22.80 -11.09
CA TRP A 203 -2.45 -24.04 -11.84
C TRP A 203 -3.22 -25.23 -11.25
N MET A 204 -3.19 -25.39 -9.92
CA MET A 204 -3.92 -26.47 -9.24
C MET A 204 -5.43 -26.32 -9.30
N THR A 205 -5.96 -25.10 -9.24
CA THR A 205 -7.40 -24.86 -9.47
C THR A 205 -7.82 -25.32 -10.87
N ILE A 206 -7.02 -25.00 -11.90
CA ILE A 206 -7.30 -25.46 -13.27
C ILE A 206 -7.18 -26.98 -13.39
N ASP A 207 -6.14 -27.58 -12.81
CA ASP A 207 -5.89 -29.02 -12.89
C ASP A 207 -6.97 -29.87 -12.19
N ARG A 208 -7.44 -29.41 -11.01
CA ARG A 208 -8.40 -30.17 -10.18
C ARG A 208 -9.86 -29.92 -10.51
N VAL A 209 -10.21 -28.69 -10.86
CA VAL A 209 -11.61 -28.31 -11.15
C VAL A 209 -11.88 -28.38 -12.65
N GLY A 210 -10.91 -28.00 -13.48
CA GLY A 210 -11.05 -27.90 -14.92
C GLY A 210 -11.56 -26.51 -15.35
N PHE A 211 -10.88 -25.90 -16.31
CA PHE A 211 -11.28 -24.59 -16.84
C PHE A 211 -12.68 -24.61 -17.46
N GLU A 212 -13.03 -25.69 -18.17
CA GLU A 212 -14.34 -25.85 -18.81
C GLU A 212 -15.47 -25.93 -17.79
N ALA A 213 -15.28 -26.67 -16.69
CA ALA A 213 -16.26 -26.76 -15.60
C ALA A 213 -16.47 -25.39 -14.94
N ILE A 214 -15.38 -24.70 -14.57
CA ILE A 214 -15.44 -23.34 -14.01
C ILE A 214 -16.25 -22.42 -14.94
N HIS A 215 -15.97 -22.44 -16.23
CA HIS A 215 -16.68 -21.60 -17.20
C HIS A 215 -18.15 -22.00 -17.37
N PHE A 216 -18.44 -23.31 -17.43
CA PHE A 216 -19.79 -23.83 -17.56
C PHE A 216 -20.66 -23.45 -16.36
N ASP A 217 -20.20 -23.73 -15.14
CA ASP A 217 -20.94 -23.45 -13.91
C ASP A 217 -21.10 -21.94 -13.68
N LEU A 218 -20.14 -21.12 -14.10
CA LEU A 218 -20.31 -19.66 -14.12
C LEU A 218 -21.40 -19.22 -15.08
N MET A 219 -21.49 -19.80 -16.28
CA MET A 219 -22.55 -19.45 -17.22
C MET A 219 -23.93 -19.90 -16.73
N GLU A 220 -24.00 -21.01 -16.01
CA GLU A 220 -25.25 -21.55 -15.48
C GLU A 220 -25.73 -20.79 -14.23
N GLU A 221 -24.85 -20.57 -13.26
CA GLU A 221 -25.24 -19.99 -11.97
C GLU A 221 -25.10 -18.46 -11.89
N ARG A 222 -24.08 -17.88 -12.55
CA ARG A 222 -23.73 -16.45 -12.43
C ARG A 222 -23.22 -15.83 -13.74
N PRO A 223 -24.00 -15.89 -14.85
CA PRO A 223 -23.56 -15.41 -16.16
C PRO A 223 -23.18 -13.93 -16.18
N GLU A 224 -23.70 -13.12 -15.26
CA GLU A 224 -23.35 -11.71 -15.08
C GLU A 224 -21.86 -11.48 -14.80
N LEU A 225 -21.16 -12.42 -14.15
CA LEU A 225 -19.73 -12.31 -13.84
C LEU A 225 -18.84 -12.41 -15.10
N LEU A 226 -19.39 -12.94 -16.20
CA LEU A 226 -18.72 -13.01 -17.50
C LEU A 226 -19.13 -11.86 -18.43
N SER A 227 -20.11 -11.03 -18.05
CA SER A 227 -20.63 -9.96 -18.89
C SER A 227 -19.63 -8.82 -19.06
N LEU A 228 -19.31 -8.52 -20.33
CA LEU A 228 -18.46 -7.38 -20.69
C LEU A 228 -19.18 -6.02 -20.56
N LEU A 229 -20.51 -6.01 -20.42
CA LEU A 229 -21.32 -4.78 -20.36
C LEU A 229 -21.92 -4.56 -18.96
N PHE A 230 -21.13 -4.77 -17.90
CA PHE A 230 -21.57 -4.57 -16.53
C PHE A 230 -21.26 -3.13 -16.07
N PRO A 231 -22.25 -2.21 -15.96
CA PRO A 231 -21.96 -0.78 -15.78
C PRO A 231 -21.24 -0.44 -14.47
N ALA A 232 -21.58 -1.14 -13.39
CA ALA A 232 -20.92 -0.98 -12.09
C ALA A 232 -19.42 -1.32 -12.19
N ALA A 233 -19.08 -2.34 -12.96
CA ALA A 233 -17.72 -2.79 -13.21
C ALA A 233 -16.89 -1.77 -14.02
N ILE A 234 -17.50 -1.05 -14.97
CA ILE A 234 -16.83 0.01 -15.73
C ILE A 234 -16.52 1.21 -14.84
N MET A 235 -17.43 1.63 -13.98
CA MET A 235 -17.16 2.73 -13.03
C MET A 235 -16.10 2.31 -11.99
N PHE A 236 -16.19 1.08 -11.51
CA PHE A 236 -15.21 0.46 -10.64
C PHE A 236 -13.80 0.50 -11.25
N LEU A 237 -13.67 0.18 -12.55
CA LEU A 237 -12.39 0.19 -13.28
C LEU A 237 -11.64 1.51 -13.14
N PHE A 238 -12.31 2.63 -13.43
CA PHE A 238 -11.69 3.96 -13.35
C PHE A 238 -11.46 4.42 -11.92
N ASN A 239 -12.38 4.10 -11.01
CA ASN A 239 -12.19 4.41 -9.60
C ASN A 239 -10.99 3.67 -9.01
N ASN A 240 -10.83 2.38 -9.32
CA ASN A 240 -9.70 1.58 -8.85
C ASN A 240 -8.38 2.02 -9.50
N LEU A 241 -8.40 2.39 -10.78
CA LEU A 241 -7.24 2.99 -11.46
C LEU A 241 -6.79 4.28 -10.75
N LEU A 242 -7.70 5.21 -10.51
CA LEU A 242 -7.38 6.49 -9.88
C LEU A 242 -7.03 6.33 -8.40
N PHE A 243 -7.62 5.35 -7.73
CA PHE A 243 -7.17 4.91 -6.42
C PHE A 243 -5.70 4.47 -6.46
N GLY A 244 -5.34 3.53 -7.34
CA GLY A 244 -3.98 2.99 -7.43
C GLY A 244 -2.95 4.05 -7.84
N VAL A 245 -3.29 4.91 -8.81
CA VAL A 245 -2.43 6.03 -9.21
C VAL A 245 -2.27 7.02 -8.06
N GLY A 246 -3.37 7.37 -7.39
CA GLY A 246 -3.38 8.27 -6.25
C GLY A 246 -2.52 7.76 -5.13
N GLU A 247 -2.72 6.51 -4.73
CA GLU A 247 -1.92 5.85 -3.70
C GLU A 247 -0.44 5.97 -4.02
N ILE A 248 -0.04 5.54 -5.21
CA ILE A 248 1.37 5.44 -5.56
C ILE A 248 2.03 6.81 -5.62
N PHE A 249 1.34 7.78 -6.21
CA PHE A 249 1.89 9.11 -6.41
C PHE A 249 2.05 9.86 -5.10
N HIS A 250 1.15 9.65 -4.15
CA HIS A 250 1.11 10.36 -2.87
C HIS A 250 1.94 9.69 -1.77
N SER A 251 1.93 8.36 -1.70
CA SER A 251 2.39 7.63 -0.52
C SER A 251 3.91 7.72 -0.31
N ASN A 252 4.30 7.98 0.95
CA ASN A 252 5.72 8.04 1.32
C ASN A 252 6.43 6.69 1.14
N VAL A 253 5.68 5.58 1.10
CA VAL A 253 6.17 4.22 0.84
C VAL A 253 6.94 4.14 -0.48
N TRP A 254 6.45 4.85 -1.51
CA TRP A 254 7.06 4.87 -2.83
C TRP A 254 8.13 5.93 -2.94
N TRP A 255 7.91 7.10 -2.35
CA TRP A 255 8.90 8.17 -2.38
C TRP A 255 10.21 7.78 -1.68
N SER A 256 10.14 7.15 -0.51
CA SER A 256 11.33 6.69 0.22
C SER A 256 12.15 5.70 -0.62
N ARG A 257 11.49 4.78 -1.35
CA ARG A 257 12.12 3.86 -2.30
C ARG A 257 12.75 4.58 -3.49
N ALA A 258 12.06 5.54 -4.10
CA ALA A 258 12.61 6.36 -5.18
C ALA A 258 13.90 7.11 -4.74
N PHE A 259 13.95 7.57 -3.48
CA PHE A 259 15.13 8.16 -2.88
C PHE A 259 16.23 7.14 -2.51
N ALA A 260 15.85 5.90 -2.20
CA ALA A 260 16.76 4.80 -1.86
C ALA A 260 17.42 4.12 -3.08
N PHE A 261 16.77 4.16 -4.25
CA PHE A 261 17.27 3.51 -5.45
C PHE A 261 18.56 4.15 -5.98
N GLY A 262 19.39 3.37 -6.68
CA GLY A 262 20.57 3.90 -7.36
C GLY A 262 20.22 4.93 -8.44
N ARG A 263 21.19 5.76 -8.82
CA ARG A 263 20.99 6.75 -9.89
C ARG A 263 20.56 6.04 -11.19
N ASN A 264 19.50 6.53 -11.84
CA ASN A 264 18.89 5.96 -13.05
C ASN A 264 18.22 4.57 -12.88
N VAL A 265 18.10 4.04 -11.66
CA VAL A 265 17.43 2.75 -11.42
C VAL A 265 15.91 2.91 -11.32
N GLY A 266 15.44 4.00 -10.70
CA GLY A 266 14.03 4.14 -10.31
C GLY A 266 13.03 3.98 -11.45
N PHE A 267 13.25 4.60 -12.61
CA PHE A 267 12.35 4.45 -13.76
C PHE A 267 12.15 2.97 -14.14
N ARG A 268 13.25 2.23 -14.32
CA ARG A 268 13.20 0.83 -14.73
C ARG A 268 12.58 -0.04 -13.63
N ALA A 269 12.91 0.24 -12.37
CA ALA A 269 12.39 -0.51 -11.23
C ALA A 269 10.86 -0.43 -11.11
N TYR A 270 10.29 0.78 -11.21
CA TYR A 270 8.83 0.95 -11.16
C TYR A 270 8.11 0.43 -12.40
N LEU A 271 8.70 0.60 -13.58
CA LEU A 271 8.14 0.04 -14.82
C LEU A 271 8.09 -1.49 -14.76
N LEU A 272 9.20 -2.13 -14.41
CA LEU A 272 9.25 -3.58 -14.25
C LEU A 272 8.34 -4.05 -13.11
N GLY A 273 8.33 -3.34 -11.98
CA GLY A 273 7.46 -3.66 -10.85
C GLY A 273 5.98 -3.65 -11.23
N GLY A 274 5.53 -2.65 -11.99
CA GLY A 274 4.16 -2.60 -12.49
C GLY A 274 3.82 -3.73 -13.47
N LEU A 275 4.72 -4.03 -14.42
CA LEU A 275 4.53 -5.12 -15.38
C LEU A 275 4.47 -6.50 -14.70
N LEU A 276 5.32 -6.73 -13.70
CA LEU A 276 5.36 -7.99 -12.95
C LEU A 276 4.17 -8.14 -12.00
N TRP A 277 3.65 -7.02 -11.47
CA TRP A 277 2.49 -7.04 -10.59
C TRP A 277 1.18 -7.25 -11.33
N LEU A 278 1.02 -6.67 -12.54
CA LEU A 278 -0.20 -6.72 -13.35
C LEU A 278 -0.91 -8.10 -13.40
N PRO A 279 -0.23 -9.23 -13.64
CA PRO A 279 -0.88 -10.54 -13.69
C PRO A 279 -1.34 -11.07 -12.31
N ILE A 280 -0.77 -10.60 -11.20
CA ILE A 280 -0.99 -11.20 -9.87
C ILE A 280 -2.46 -11.11 -9.42
N PRO A 281 -3.15 -9.94 -9.49
CA PRO A 281 -4.56 -9.87 -9.12
C PRO A 281 -5.48 -10.67 -10.06
N ILE A 282 -5.12 -10.80 -11.35
CA ILE A 282 -5.87 -11.66 -12.29
C ILE A 282 -5.78 -13.12 -11.85
N VAL A 283 -4.57 -13.59 -11.55
CA VAL A 283 -4.32 -14.96 -11.09
C VAL A 283 -5.02 -15.21 -9.75
N ALA A 284 -4.90 -14.30 -8.79
CA ALA A 284 -5.55 -14.42 -7.49
C ALA A 284 -7.08 -14.40 -7.63
N GLY A 285 -7.60 -13.48 -8.44
CA GLY A 285 -9.03 -13.35 -8.72
C GLY A 285 -9.62 -14.58 -9.43
N PHE A 286 -8.88 -15.15 -10.37
CA PHE A 286 -9.32 -16.31 -11.15
C PHE A 286 -9.62 -17.51 -10.25
N VAL A 287 -8.85 -17.70 -9.17
CA VAL A 287 -9.11 -18.78 -8.21
C VAL A 287 -10.52 -18.66 -7.62
N ALA A 288 -10.98 -17.45 -7.27
CA ALA A 288 -12.33 -17.26 -6.72
C ALA A 288 -13.47 -17.56 -7.72
N LEU A 289 -13.19 -17.51 -9.01
CA LEU A 289 -14.19 -17.86 -10.03
C LEU A 289 -14.53 -19.36 -10.05
N ALA A 290 -13.72 -20.21 -9.41
CA ALA A 290 -14.03 -21.63 -9.24
C ALA A 290 -15.10 -21.89 -8.16
N THR A 291 -15.55 -20.88 -7.43
CA THR A 291 -16.54 -21.03 -6.34
C THR A 291 -17.82 -21.76 -6.75
N PRO A 292 -18.51 -21.40 -7.87
CA PRO A 292 -19.70 -22.13 -8.32
C PRO A 292 -19.41 -23.60 -8.61
N ALA A 293 -18.34 -23.88 -9.36
CA ALA A 293 -17.95 -25.25 -9.72
C ALA A 293 -17.58 -26.14 -8.52
N LEU A 294 -17.14 -25.52 -7.43
CA LEU A 294 -16.85 -26.22 -6.18
C LEU A 294 -18.07 -26.34 -5.25
N GLY A 295 -19.18 -25.66 -5.55
CA GLY A 295 -20.38 -25.66 -4.71
C GLY A 295 -20.15 -25.07 -3.31
N ILE A 296 -19.13 -24.23 -3.12
CA ILE A 296 -18.78 -23.71 -1.80
C ILE A 296 -19.64 -22.51 -1.41
N ASN A 297 -20.14 -22.53 -0.17
CA ASN A 297 -20.78 -21.36 0.43
C ASN A 297 -19.72 -20.45 1.06
N VAL A 298 -19.63 -19.21 0.61
CA VAL A 298 -18.65 -18.22 1.09
C VAL A 298 -19.31 -17.33 2.17
N PRO A 299 -18.98 -17.49 3.47
CA PRO A 299 -19.67 -16.76 4.54
C PRO A 299 -19.37 -15.26 4.56
N ALA A 300 -18.17 -14.89 4.13
CA ALA A 300 -17.72 -13.52 3.96
C ALA A 300 -16.85 -13.42 2.72
N ALA A 301 -17.09 -12.42 1.87
CA ALA A 301 -16.47 -12.36 0.55
C ALA A 301 -14.93 -12.19 0.60
N ASP A 302 -14.39 -11.61 1.69
CA ASP A 302 -12.93 -11.50 1.92
C ASP A 302 -12.26 -12.83 2.31
N MET A 303 -13.02 -13.91 2.49
CA MET A 303 -12.52 -15.26 2.75
C MET A 303 -12.48 -16.17 1.51
N VAL A 304 -12.98 -15.72 0.35
CA VAL A 304 -13.15 -16.59 -0.82
C VAL A 304 -11.84 -17.21 -1.30
N GLY A 305 -10.76 -16.43 -1.40
CA GLY A 305 -9.45 -16.93 -1.84
C GLY A 305 -8.92 -18.07 -0.95
N PRO A 306 -8.83 -17.85 0.38
CA PRO A 306 -8.47 -18.91 1.31
C PRO A 306 -9.37 -20.15 1.26
N LEU A 307 -10.69 -19.97 1.17
CA LEU A 307 -11.64 -21.09 1.14
C LEU A 307 -11.51 -21.93 -0.13
N VAL A 308 -11.41 -21.30 -1.30
CA VAL A 308 -11.24 -22.04 -2.56
C VAL A 308 -9.94 -22.84 -2.55
N ALA A 309 -8.83 -22.23 -2.13
CA ALA A 309 -7.55 -22.95 -2.11
C ALA A 309 -7.59 -24.18 -1.19
N ALA A 310 -8.24 -24.03 -0.03
CA ALA A 310 -8.45 -25.11 0.92
C ALA A 310 -9.35 -26.21 0.34
N GLU A 311 -10.43 -25.87 -0.36
CA GLU A 311 -11.32 -26.85 -0.98
C GLU A 311 -10.60 -27.66 -2.07
N VAL A 312 -9.81 -26.98 -2.92
CA VAL A 312 -9.13 -27.61 -4.07
C VAL A 312 -8.01 -28.57 -3.63
N LEU A 313 -7.27 -28.23 -2.57
CA LEU A 313 -6.03 -28.94 -2.18
C LEU A 313 -6.01 -29.45 -0.73
N GLY A 314 -7.09 -29.30 0.01
CA GLY A 314 -7.17 -29.60 1.44
C GLY A 314 -6.12 -28.83 2.24
N LEU A 315 -5.43 -29.54 3.14
CA LEU A 315 -4.39 -28.99 4.01
C LEU A 315 -3.26 -28.29 3.23
N THR A 316 -2.87 -28.82 2.08
CA THR A 316 -1.80 -28.23 1.26
C THR A 316 -2.20 -26.84 0.76
N GLY A 317 -3.43 -26.67 0.29
CA GLY A 317 -3.94 -25.37 -0.17
C GLY A 317 -3.99 -24.35 0.96
N ALA A 318 -4.44 -24.78 2.14
CA ALA A 318 -4.47 -23.95 3.34
C ALA A 318 -3.07 -23.46 3.76
N ILE A 319 -2.06 -24.34 3.71
CA ILE A 319 -0.66 -23.99 4.00
C ILE A 319 -0.13 -23.01 2.94
N VAL A 320 -0.35 -23.26 1.65
CA VAL A 320 0.15 -22.37 0.58
C VAL A 320 -0.48 -20.99 0.68
N VAL A 321 -1.79 -20.89 0.88
CA VAL A 321 -2.45 -19.59 1.09
C VAL A 321 -1.93 -18.89 2.33
N PHE A 322 -1.77 -19.60 3.45
CA PHE A 322 -1.20 -19.02 4.66
C PHE A 322 0.14 -18.36 4.34
N ILE A 323 1.04 -19.08 3.66
CA ILE A 323 2.39 -18.61 3.32
C ILE A 323 2.32 -17.36 2.42
N VAL A 324 1.50 -17.40 1.37
CA VAL A 324 1.36 -16.30 0.41
C VAL A 324 0.76 -15.05 1.05
N VAL A 325 -0.36 -15.20 1.76
CA VAL A 325 -1.05 -14.06 2.38
C VAL A 325 -0.22 -13.51 3.53
N PHE A 326 0.41 -14.34 4.35
CA PHE A 326 1.30 -13.88 5.41
C PHE A 326 2.49 -13.10 4.83
N ALA A 327 3.12 -13.59 3.76
CA ALA A 327 4.23 -12.91 3.11
C ALA A 327 3.82 -11.53 2.54
N ALA A 328 2.69 -11.47 1.82
CA ALA A 328 2.15 -10.23 1.27
C ALA A 328 1.78 -9.21 2.36
N LEU A 329 1.16 -9.71 3.44
CA LEU A 329 0.75 -8.90 4.56
C LEU A 329 1.95 -8.36 5.35
N ALA A 330 2.94 -9.20 5.62
CA ALA A 330 4.17 -8.79 6.30
C ALA A 330 4.87 -7.67 5.53
N SER A 331 5.11 -7.86 4.22
CA SER A 331 5.74 -6.88 3.29
C SER A 331 5.00 -5.54 3.19
N SER A 332 3.69 -5.55 3.42
CA SER A 332 2.87 -4.34 3.36
C SER A 332 2.88 -3.61 4.70
N LEU A 333 2.71 -4.34 5.81
CA LEU A 333 2.68 -3.76 7.15
C LEU A 333 4.00 -3.10 7.52
N ASP A 334 5.14 -3.75 7.27
CA ASP A 334 6.45 -3.17 7.57
C ASP A 334 6.74 -1.91 6.74
N SER A 335 6.42 -1.94 5.46
CA SER A 335 6.57 -0.83 4.54
C SER A 335 5.73 0.37 4.97
N LEU A 336 4.47 0.13 5.37
CA LEU A 336 3.58 1.17 5.87
C LEU A 336 4.03 1.72 7.22
N LEU A 337 4.41 0.85 8.17
CA LEU A 337 4.91 1.27 9.48
C LEU A 337 6.18 2.12 9.33
N ALA A 338 7.16 1.64 8.54
CA ALA A 338 8.40 2.35 8.27
C ALA A 338 8.13 3.70 7.61
N ALA A 339 7.44 3.73 6.46
CA ALA A 339 7.21 4.96 5.71
C ALA A 339 6.35 5.98 6.47
N THR A 340 5.36 5.53 7.24
CA THR A 340 4.53 6.42 8.06
C THR A 340 5.33 6.95 9.24
N SER A 341 6.14 6.11 9.89
CA SER A 341 7.01 6.57 10.98
C SER A 341 8.06 7.57 10.49
N ASP A 342 8.61 7.38 9.30
CA ASP A 342 9.55 8.29 8.66
C ASP A 342 8.90 9.64 8.35
N LEU A 343 7.69 9.63 7.80
CA LEU A 343 6.90 10.83 7.54
C LEU A 343 6.61 11.58 8.85
N VAL A 344 6.12 10.88 9.89
CA VAL A 344 5.81 11.50 11.19
C VAL A 344 7.09 12.02 11.86
N THR A 345 8.20 11.28 11.83
CA THR A 345 9.46 11.74 12.43
C THR A 345 10.01 12.96 11.70
N ARG A 346 10.05 12.94 10.36
CA ARG A 346 10.66 14.00 9.56
C ARG A 346 9.77 15.25 9.49
N ASP A 347 8.48 15.07 9.23
CA ASP A 347 7.56 16.16 8.93
C ASP A 347 6.85 16.71 10.17
N ILE A 348 6.61 15.89 11.20
CA ILE A 348 5.91 16.32 12.40
C ILE A 348 6.89 16.52 13.55
N TYR A 349 7.64 15.48 13.93
CA TYR A 349 8.55 15.56 15.06
C TYR A 349 9.65 16.59 14.78
N ARG A 350 10.43 16.43 13.71
CA ARG A 350 11.45 17.42 13.35
C ARG A 350 10.84 18.69 12.77
N GLY A 351 9.77 18.58 11.97
CA GLY A 351 9.17 19.76 11.34
C GLY A 351 8.50 20.75 12.30
N HIS A 352 7.98 20.28 13.44
CA HIS A 352 7.19 21.12 14.35
C HIS A 352 7.57 20.99 15.84
N ILE A 353 7.85 19.76 16.32
CA ILE A 353 8.01 19.50 17.77
C ILE A 353 9.44 19.81 18.23
N ARG A 354 10.45 19.34 17.49
CA ARG A 354 11.87 19.48 17.82
C ARG A 354 12.73 19.69 16.56
N PRO A 355 12.77 20.93 16.00
CA PRO A 355 13.52 21.26 14.78
C PRO A 355 15.01 20.92 14.81
N GLN A 356 15.64 21.03 15.98
CA GLN A 356 17.06 20.79 16.19
C GLN A 356 17.35 19.38 16.74
N ALA A 357 16.48 18.39 16.47
CA ALA A 357 16.70 17.02 16.91
C ALA A 357 17.95 16.40 16.25
N SER A 358 18.87 15.88 17.06
CA SER A 358 20.03 15.11 16.58
C SER A 358 19.60 13.80 15.91
N GLU A 359 20.47 13.18 15.11
CA GLU A 359 20.16 11.91 14.43
C GLU A 359 19.76 10.80 15.41
N GLN A 360 20.43 10.71 16.56
CA GLN A 360 20.07 9.72 17.59
C GLN A 360 18.68 9.98 18.19
N ALA A 361 18.32 11.26 18.38
CA ALA A 361 16.98 11.63 18.86
C ALA A 361 15.91 11.29 17.82
N GLN A 362 16.20 11.51 16.53
CA GLN A 362 15.30 11.13 15.44
C GLN A 362 15.12 9.61 15.36
N LEU A 363 16.20 8.83 15.46
CA LEU A 363 16.11 7.37 15.46
C LEU A 363 15.28 6.83 16.64
N ARG A 364 15.44 7.41 17.83
CA ARG A 364 14.60 7.07 18.99
C ARG A 364 13.14 7.45 18.76
N ALA A 365 12.88 8.63 18.20
CA ALA A 365 11.53 9.07 17.88
C ALA A 365 10.86 8.14 16.87
N THR A 366 11.53 7.77 15.77
CA THR A 366 11.02 6.80 14.78
C THR A 366 10.62 5.50 15.45
N LYS A 367 11.48 4.92 16.31
CA LYS A 367 11.16 3.67 17.02
C LYS A 367 9.93 3.80 17.93
N ILE A 368 9.81 4.90 18.67
CA ILE A 368 8.62 5.15 19.51
C ILE A 368 7.37 5.28 18.63
N ILE A 369 7.46 6.01 17.52
CA ILE A 369 6.35 6.21 16.58
C ILE A 369 5.90 4.89 15.97
N VAL A 370 6.82 3.99 15.58
CA VAL A 370 6.46 2.66 15.05
C VAL A 370 5.64 1.88 16.08
N VAL A 371 6.04 1.88 17.36
CA VAL A 371 5.28 1.21 18.43
C VAL A 371 3.90 1.84 18.62
N LEU A 372 3.82 3.17 18.64
CA LEU A 372 2.55 3.89 18.78
C LEU A 372 1.62 3.62 17.60
N LEU A 373 2.13 3.63 16.36
CA LEU A 373 1.35 3.29 15.17
C LEU A 373 0.82 1.86 15.26
N GLY A 374 1.64 0.90 15.68
CA GLY A 374 1.22 -0.47 15.92
C GLY A 374 0.10 -0.57 16.96
N LEU A 375 0.23 0.10 18.10
CA LEU A 375 -0.78 0.10 19.16
C LEU A 375 -2.10 0.73 18.71
N LEU A 376 -2.05 1.90 18.06
CA LEU A 376 -3.23 2.60 17.56
C LEU A 376 -3.93 1.79 16.46
N THR A 377 -3.15 1.16 15.58
CA THR A 377 -3.67 0.26 14.53
C THR A 377 -4.37 -0.93 15.15
N TRP A 378 -3.75 -1.58 16.14
CA TRP A 378 -4.34 -2.70 16.87
C TRP A 378 -5.67 -2.31 17.53
N LEU A 379 -5.70 -1.15 18.19
CA LEU A 379 -6.90 -0.65 18.86
C LEU A 379 -8.03 -0.43 17.86
N ALA A 380 -7.76 0.27 16.76
CA ALA A 380 -8.78 0.55 15.74
C ALA A 380 -9.25 -0.72 15.01
N ALA A 381 -8.34 -1.61 14.63
CA ALA A 381 -8.66 -2.87 13.96
C ALA A 381 -9.37 -3.89 14.88
N SER A 382 -9.25 -3.74 16.20
CA SER A 382 -9.98 -4.54 17.19
C SER A 382 -11.49 -4.28 17.20
N TYR A 383 -11.94 -3.09 16.81
CA TYR A 383 -13.35 -2.70 16.72
C TYR A 383 -13.95 -2.94 15.32
N ARG A 384 -13.41 -3.93 14.58
CA ARG A 384 -13.93 -4.34 13.27
C ARG A 384 -15.43 -4.65 13.37
N GLY A 385 -16.22 -4.08 12.46
CA GLY A 385 -17.68 -4.27 12.39
C GLY A 385 -18.51 -3.34 13.30
N GLU A 386 -17.91 -2.66 14.27
CA GLU A 386 -18.61 -1.67 15.11
C GLU A 386 -18.65 -0.29 14.44
N VAL A 387 -17.62 0.04 13.65
CA VAL A 387 -17.57 1.24 12.83
C VAL A 387 -17.86 0.86 11.37
N PRO A 388 -18.87 1.45 10.70
CA PRO A 388 -19.27 1.03 9.34
C PRO A 388 -18.13 1.01 8.32
N VAL A 389 -17.24 2.02 8.36
CA VAL A 389 -16.08 2.12 7.44
C VAL A 389 -14.96 1.13 7.78
N VAL A 390 -14.97 0.53 8.98
CA VAL A 390 -14.05 -0.53 9.44
C VAL A 390 -14.74 -1.91 9.38
N GLY A 391 -15.81 -2.04 8.57
CA GLY A 391 -16.57 -3.28 8.44
C GLY A 391 -15.85 -4.36 7.61
N SER A 392 -15.13 -3.95 6.55
CA SER A 392 -14.39 -4.85 5.66
C SER A 392 -13.12 -4.22 5.12
N LEU A 393 -12.22 -5.06 4.58
CA LEU A 393 -10.98 -4.60 3.93
C LEU A 393 -11.29 -3.65 2.76
N ALA A 394 -12.23 -4.04 1.90
CA ALA A 394 -12.64 -3.25 0.74
C ALA A 394 -13.26 -1.90 1.14
N ALA A 395 -14.14 -1.87 2.16
CA ALA A 395 -14.79 -0.64 2.59
C ALA A 395 -13.78 0.42 3.05
N LEU A 396 -12.80 0.03 3.86
CA LEU A 396 -11.78 0.95 4.35
C LEU A 396 -10.82 1.40 3.24
N LEU A 397 -10.48 0.48 2.33
CA LEU A 397 -9.66 0.77 1.15
C LEU A 397 -10.30 1.84 0.27
N TYR A 398 -11.58 1.67 -0.09
CA TYR A 398 -12.27 2.61 -0.98
C TYR A 398 -12.66 3.92 -0.28
N PHE A 399 -12.97 3.88 1.02
CA PHE A 399 -13.17 5.10 1.82
C PHE A 399 -11.92 5.99 1.81
N THR A 400 -10.74 5.41 2.05
CA THR A 400 -9.48 6.16 2.05
C THR A 400 -9.02 6.57 0.66
N GLY A 401 -9.61 6.00 -0.40
CA GLY A 401 -9.26 6.28 -1.79
C GLY A 401 -9.50 7.71 -2.26
N ALA A 402 -10.53 8.39 -1.74
CA ALA A 402 -10.79 9.80 -2.08
C ALA A 402 -9.62 10.71 -1.70
N PHE A 403 -8.95 10.41 -0.58
CA PHE A 403 -7.83 11.20 -0.05
C PHE A 403 -6.63 11.13 -1.00
N VAL A 404 -6.18 9.93 -1.35
CA VAL A 404 -4.99 9.77 -2.22
C VAL A 404 -5.26 10.17 -3.66
N ALA A 405 -6.46 9.91 -4.18
CA ALA A 405 -6.83 10.32 -5.53
C ALA A 405 -6.86 11.85 -5.68
N SER A 406 -7.22 12.58 -4.61
CA SER A 406 -7.20 14.04 -4.59
C SER A 406 -5.78 14.63 -4.68
N ALA A 407 -4.74 13.86 -4.37
CA ALA A 407 -3.35 14.32 -4.37
C ALA A 407 -2.63 14.11 -5.72
N ILE A 408 -3.21 13.35 -6.67
CA ILE A 408 -2.61 13.05 -7.98
C ILE A 408 -2.15 14.32 -8.68
N TRP A 409 -3.08 15.25 -8.92
CA TRP A 409 -2.82 16.43 -9.74
C TRP A 409 -1.94 17.48 -9.06
N PRO A 410 -2.08 17.75 -7.75
CA PRO A 410 -1.10 18.52 -6.98
C PRO A 410 0.33 18.00 -7.15
N ILE A 411 0.54 16.68 -7.14
CA ILE A 411 1.87 16.07 -7.27
C ILE A 411 2.39 16.17 -8.70
N VAL A 412 1.57 15.78 -9.69
CA VAL A 412 1.95 15.87 -11.11
C VAL A 412 2.27 17.32 -11.51
N ALA A 413 1.37 18.26 -11.20
CA ALA A 413 1.61 19.67 -11.47
C ALA A 413 2.82 20.20 -10.69
N GLY A 414 3.07 19.67 -9.49
CA GLY A 414 4.21 20.04 -8.67
C GLY A 414 5.54 19.63 -9.28
N LEU A 415 5.60 18.55 -10.05
CA LEU A 415 6.83 18.03 -10.66
C LEU A 415 7.11 18.58 -12.07
N TYR A 416 6.04 18.92 -12.81
CA TYR A 416 6.13 19.25 -14.23
C TYR A 416 5.65 20.66 -14.56
N TRP A 417 4.78 21.28 -13.76
CA TRP A 417 4.22 22.60 -14.06
C TRP A 417 4.93 23.69 -13.26
N ARG A 418 5.81 24.42 -13.93
CA ARG A 418 6.62 25.50 -13.31
C ARG A 418 5.77 26.61 -12.66
N ARG A 419 4.55 26.83 -13.15
CA ARG A 419 3.64 27.89 -12.64
C ARG A 419 2.58 27.37 -11.65
N ALA A 420 2.63 26.10 -11.25
CA ALA A 420 1.61 25.49 -10.40
C ALA A 420 1.41 26.28 -9.09
N ASN A 421 0.16 26.65 -8.80
CA ASN A 421 -0.18 27.51 -7.67
C ASN A 421 -0.28 26.69 -6.37
N PRO A 422 0.40 27.10 -5.28
CA PRO A 422 0.34 26.41 -3.99
C PRO A 422 -1.03 26.33 -3.33
N GLN A 423 -1.81 27.40 -3.38
CA GLN A 423 -3.17 27.43 -2.82
C GLN A 423 -4.12 26.57 -3.65
N ALA A 424 -3.98 26.57 -4.98
CA ALA A 424 -4.74 25.67 -5.84
C ALA A 424 -4.46 24.20 -5.49
N ALA A 425 -3.20 23.84 -5.24
CA ALA A 425 -2.83 22.50 -4.80
C ALA A 425 -3.47 22.11 -3.44
N ALA A 426 -3.51 23.04 -2.48
CA ALA A 426 -4.15 22.80 -1.18
C ALA A 426 -5.67 22.59 -1.32
N TRP A 427 -6.34 23.47 -2.06
CA TRP A 427 -7.79 23.37 -2.28
C TRP A 427 -8.16 22.17 -3.14
N ALA A 428 -7.32 21.76 -4.09
CA ALA A 428 -7.52 20.56 -4.90
C ALA A 428 -7.55 19.30 -4.01
N MET A 429 -6.65 19.19 -3.03
CA MET A 429 -6.67 18.09 -2.06
C MET A 429 -7.89 18.16 -1.14
N LEU A 430 -8.21 19.33 -0.58
CA LEU A 430 -9.33 19.48 0.37
C LEU A 430 -10.68 19.23 -0.28
N LEU A 431 -10.96 19.90 -1.40
CA LEU A 431 -12.23 19.75 -2.11
C LEU A 431 -12.33 18.39 -2.79
N GLY A 432 -11.22 17.86 -3.33
CA GLY A 432 -11.18 16.52 -3.90
C GLY A 432 -11.48 15.45 -2.84
N SER A 433 -10.82 15.49 -1.69
CA SER A 433 -11.09 14.55 -0.58
C SER A 433 -12.53 14.69 -0.08
N GLY A 434 -13.01 15.93 0.15
CA GLY A 434 -14.34 16.20 0.68
C GLY A 434 -15.48 15.77 -0.25
N LEU A 435 -15.41 16.14 -1.53
CA LEU A 435 -16.45 15.77 -2.51
C LEU A 435 -16.34 14.31 -2.94
N GLY A 436 -15.13 13.74 -2.98
CA GLY A 436 -14.94 12.30 -3.17
C GLY A 436 -15.60 11.51 -2.04
N LEU A 437 -15.42 11.94 -0.79
CA LEU A 437 -16.04 11.29 0.35
C LEU A 437 -17.56 11.51 0.42
N ALA A 438 -18.06 12.69 0.06
CA ALA A 438 -19.51 12.90 -0.09
C ALA A 438 -20.09 11.93 -1.13
N SER A 439 -19.40 11.75 -2.26
CA SER A 439 -19.82 10.82 -3.32
C SER A 439 -19.78 9.36 -2.88
N TYR A 440 -18.82 8.97 -2.03
CA TYR A 440 -18.77 7.64 -1.41
C TYR A 440 -20.09 7.30 -0.70
N PHE A 441 -20.61 8.23 0.11
CA PHE A 441 -21.82 8.01 0.89
C PHE A 441 -23.12 8.24 0.10
N MET A 442 -23.12 9.19 -0.86
CA MET A 442 -24.32 9.57 -1.60
C MET A 442 -24.59 8.73 -2.84
N ILE A 443 -23.53 8.23 -3.49
CA ILE A 443 -23.62 7.50 -4.76
C ILE A 443 -23.16 6.05 -4.55
N GLY A 444 -21.96 5.85 -4.00
CA GLY A 444 -21.44 4.52 -3.69
C GLY A 444 -19.93 4.46 -3.58
N TRP A 445 -19.44 3.34 -3.06
CA TRP A 445 -18.02 3.12 -2.77
C TRP A 445 -17.13 3.16 -4.03
N TYR A 446 -17.70 2.83 -5.20
CA TYR A 446 -17.00 2.74 -6.48
C TYR A 446 -16.82 4.10 -7.20
N VAL A 447 -17.15 5.25 -6.59
CA VAL A 447 -16.93 6.58 -7.23
C VAL A 447 -16.02 7.54 -6.45
N ALA A 448 -15.62 7.19 -5.23
CA ALA A 448 -14.97 8.13 -4.31
C ALA A 448 -13.64 8.68 -4.86
N ALA A 449 -12.77 7.79 -5.35
CA ALA A 449 -11.48 8.15 -5.94
C ALA A 449 -11.66 8.85 -7.29
N LEU A 450 -12.63 8.40 -8.09
CA LEU A 450 -12.96 9.03 -9.38
C LEU A 450 -13.36 10.50 -9.20
N VAL A 451 -14.33 10.78 -8.33
CA VAL A 451 -14.78 12.15 -8.06
C VAL A 451 -13.68 12.97 -7.40
N GLY A 452 -12.95 12.39 -6.44
CA GLY A 452 -11.87 13.09 -5.76
C GLY A 452 -10.75 13.53 -6.70
N ALA A 453 -10.34 12.66 -7.63
CA ALA A 453 -9.39 13.01 -8.68
C ALA A 453 -9.94 14.04 -9.67
N ALA A 454 -11.20 13.91 -10.10
CA ALA A 454 -11.81 14.84 -11.06
C ALA A 454 -11.92 16.26 -10.50
N VAL A 455 -12.42 16.40 -9.26
CA VAL A 455 -12.50 17.69 -8.57
C VAL A 455 -11.10 18.28 -8.37
N SER A 456 -10.15 17.46 -7.93
CA SER A 456 -8.76 17.90 -7.76
C SER A 456 -8.14 18.41 -9.06
N LEU A 457 -8.38 17.73 -10.19
CA LEU A 457 -7.91 18.17 -11.51
C LEU A 457 -8.44 19.56 -11.84
N VAL A 458 -9.77 19.74 -11.74
CA VAL A 458 -10.44 21.00 -12.09
C VAL A 458 -9.92 22.14 -11.22
N VAL A 459 -9.86 21.94 -9.90
CA VAL A 459 -9.37 22.96 -8.97
C VAL A 459 -7.89 23.28 -9.22
N MET A 460 -7.07 22.27 -9.46
CA MET A 460 -5.63 22.46 -9.71
C MET A 460 -5.37 23.22 -11.00
N VAL A 461 -6.06 22.83 -12.09
CA VAL A 461 -5.91 23.46 -13.41
C VAL A 461 -6.47 24.87 -13.40
N ALA A 462 -7.71 25.06 -12.96
CA ALA A 462 -8.36 26.37 -12.94
C ALA A 462 -7.63 27.34 -12.01
N GLY A 463 -7.31 26.91 -10.78
CA GLY A 463 -6.62 27.74 -9.81
C GLY A 463 -5.20 28.13 -10.25
N THR A 464 -4.48 27.22 -10.93
CA THR A 464 -3.17 27.54 -11.49
C THR A 464 -3.26 28.45 -12.71
N TRP A 465 -4.25 28.26 -13.57
CA TRP A 465 -4.40 29.07 -14.77
C TRP A 465 -4.84 30.51 -14.46
N LEU A 466 -5.76 30.68 -13.50
CA LEU A 466 -6.22 31.99 -13.04
C LEU A 466 -5.18 32.72 -12.20
N PHE A 467 -4.41 32.00 -11.38
CA PHE A 467 -3.44 32.59 -10.46
C PHE A 467 -2.06 31.91 -10.56
N PRO A 468 -1.37 31.99 -11.70
CA PRO A 468 -0.09 31.30 -11.87
C PRO A 468 0.97 31.83 -10.90
N ARG A 469 1.74 30.92 -10.28
CA ARG A 469 2.89 31.29 -9.43
C ARG A 469 4.15 30.63 -9.95
N PRO A 470 5.09 31.37 -10.57
CA PRO A 470 6.33 30.80 -11.04
C PRO A 470 7.15 30.24 -9.87
N PHE A 471 7.71 29.07 -10.08
CA PHE A 471 8.59 28.40 -9.13
C PHE A 471 9.98 28.19 -9.74
N ASP A 472 10.98 28.18 -8.87
CA ASP A 472 12.36 27.89 -9.21
C ASP A 472 12.71 26.49 -8.71
N TRP A 473 13.04 25.60 -9.65
CA TRP A 473 13.26 24.18 -9.38
C TRP A 473 14.51 23.92 -8.53
N ASP A 474 15.50 24.81 -8.56
CA ASP A 474 16.76 24.64 -7.83
C ASP A 474 16.55 24.68 -6.30
N ARG A 475 15.43 25.26 -5.86
CA ARG A 475 15.00 25.23 -4.45
C ARG A 475 14.69 23.82 -3.94
N LEU A 476 14.34 22.88 -4.81
CA LEU A 476 14.06 21.50 -4.40
C LEU A 476 15.33 20.70 -4.08
N ALA A 477 16.48 21.15 -4.58
CA ALA A 477 17.75 20.48 -4.32
C ALA A 477 18.32 20.78 -2.91
N HIS A 478 17.81 21.82 -2.25
CA HIS A 478 18.33 22.34 -0.98
C HIS A 478 17.24 22.30 0.10
N ASP A 479 17.36 21.42 1.09
CA ASP A 479 16.53 21.46 2.31
C ASP A 479 17.31 22.15 3.42
N ASP A 480 16.88 23.35 3.82
CA ASP A 480 17.50 24.13 4.90
C ASP A 480 17.56 23.36 6.23
N ARG A 481 16.70 22.36 6.44
CA ARG A 481 16.77 21.51 7.63
C ARG A 481 18.03 20.66 7.64
N ASP A 482 18.59 20.29 6.50
CA ASP A 482 19.80 19.44 6.44
C ASP A 482 21.10 20.25 6.36
N ALA A 483 21.01 21.60 6.31
CA ALA A 483 22.16 22.46 6.52
C ALA A 483 22.66 22.28 7.96
N SER A 484 23.90 21.79 8.11
CA SER A 484 24.53 21.61 9.40
C SER A 484 24.64 22.96 10.13
N PRO A 485 24.28 23.04 11.43
CA PRO A 485 24.50 24.24 12.23
C PRO A 485 26.00 24.35 12.53
N GLY A 486 26.79 24.85 11.58
CA GLY A 486 28.25 24.86 11.76
C GLY A 486 29.11 25.46 10.65
N ARG A 487 28.54 25.89 9.52
CA ARG A 487 29.27 26.72 8.55
C ARG A 487 28.54 28.05 8.39
N GLY A 488 28.82 28.97 9.32
CA GLY A 488 28.54 30.38 9.07
C GLY A 488 29.24 30.80 7.78
N ASN A 489 28.54 31.49 6.90
CA ASN A 489 29.18 32.29 5.86
C ASN A 489 30.16 33.24 6.55
N PRO A 490 31.48 33.19 6.30
CA PRO A 490 32.23 34.41 6.29
C PRO A 490 31.85 35.17 4.99
N GLU A 491 31.91 36.49 5.05
CA GLU A 491 31.74 37.41 3.91
C GLU A 491 30.29 37.72 3.53
N VAL A 492 29.75 38.80 4.11
CA VAL A 492 29.67 40.11 3.44
C VAL A 492 29.66 41.19 4.53
N ALA A 493 30.81 41.83 4.74
CA ALA A 493 30.91 43.11 5.44
C ALA A 493 32.11 43.87 4.87
N THR A 494 31.87 44.59 3.78
CA THR A 494 32.55 45.84 3.42
C THR A 494 31.50 46.79 2.93
#